data_AF-K7F6Y2-F1
#
_entry.id   AF-K7F6Y2-F1
#
_cell.length_a   1.000
_cell.length_b   1.000
_cell.length_c   1.000
_cell.angle_alpha   90.00
_cell.angle_beta   90.00
_cell.angle_gamma   90.00
#
_symmetry.space_group_name_H-M   'P 1'
#
loop_
_entity.id
_entity.type
_entity.pdbx_description
1 polymer ?
#
loop_
_entity_poly.entity_id
_entity_poly.type
_entity_poly.pdbx_seq_one_letter_code
_entity_poly.pdbx_strand_id
1 'polypeptide(L)'
;KADGNSVTSVANCGSSAEPETREEESSVGVDKIKSYLQQVHSIGLTRHRLHLLNIAGNVLILNLEKTARWLETLLLTNQVPFVDVSASQTCPGHCAPEYVESIRGHIAEILVHVQTLAGVSSQPVTTSDIFSADWNLCTIFGALLGYPASYTFTTERGFDNCLSLTPLRVFTVQALCCRISKDLRVRIYSFSVPENLYLAMKEGLDAWSGNLKDAFSAQNDFANLCISTEVVSLPAVAL
;
A
#
# COMPACT_ATOMS: atom_id res chain seq x y z
N LYS A 1 22.48 -11.16 2.65
CA LYS A 1 21.96 -9.85 2.20
C LYS A 1 20.85 -10.18 1.22
N ALA A 2 19.61 -10.12 1.67
CA ALA A 2 18.43 -10.47 0.87
C ALA A 2 17.59 -9.21 0.74
N ASP A 3 17.58 -8.64 -0.45
CA ASP A 3 16.79 -7.46 -0.83
C ASP A 3 15.39 -7.92 -1.26
N GLY A 4 14.61 -8.42 -0.30
CA GLY A 4 13.19 -8.72 -0.49
C GLY A 4 12.36 -7.45 -0.29
N ASN A 5 11.66 -7.00 -1.33
CA ASN A 5 10.60 -6.00 -1.26
C ASN A 5 9.43 -6.61 -0.47
N SER A 6 9.32 -6.30 0.81
CA SER A 6 8.13 -6.61 1.61
C SER A 6 7.74 -5.32 2.33
N VAL A 7 6.95 -4.51 1.62
CA VAL A 7 5.91 -3.73 2.28
C VAL A 7 4.74 -4.70 2.36
N THR A 8 4.39 -5.17 3.55
CA THR A 8 3.24 -6.06 3.70
C THR A 8 2.58 -5.85 5.04
N SER A 9 1.40 -5.22 5.00
CA SER A 9 0.21 -5.45 5.81
C SER A 9 -0.43 -4.12 6.22
N VAL A 10 -1.65 -3.90 5.75
CA VAL A 10 -2.60 -2.94 6.33
C VAL A 10 -3.42 -3.71 7.36
N ALA A 11 -3.38 -3.32 8.62
CA ALA A 11 -4.36 -3.77 9.60
C ALA A 11 -5.48 -2.73 9.66
N ASN A 12 -6.65 -3.04 9.08
CA ASN A 12 -7.84 -2.20 9.20
C ASN A 12 -8.50 -2.45 10.57
N CYS A 13 -8.37 -1.51 11.51
CA CYS A 13 -9.11 -1.51 12.76
C CYS A 13 -10.36 -0.63 12.60
N GLY A 14 -11.36 -1.09 11.84
CA GLY A 14 -12.60 -0.34 11.63
C GLY A 14 -13.84 -1.21 11.81
N SER A 15 -14.48 -1.13 12.99
CA SER A 15 -15.88 -1.52 13.19
C SER A 15 -16.75 -0.26 13.15
N SER A 16 -17.87 -0.33 12.42
CA SER A 16 -18.89 0.73 12.35
C SER A 16 -19.49 1.00 13.73
N ALA A 17 -19.16 2.14 14.33
CA ALA A 17 -19.92 2.77 15.42
C ALA A 17 -19.67 4.30 15.45
N GLU A 18 -20.67 5.02 15.96
CA GLU A 18 -20.92 6.48 15.98
C GLU A 18 -19.78 7.36 16.59
N PRO A 19 -19.79 8.70 16.35
CA PRO A 19 -18.58 9.50 16.19
C PRO A 19 -17.90 10.03 17.47
N GLU A 20 -18.31 9.67 18.69
CA GLU A 20 -17.82 10.34 19.91
C GLU A 20 -16.76 9.58 20.74
N THR A 21 -16.29 8.39 20.33
CA THR A 21 -15.32 7.59 21.14
C THR A 21 -14.03 7.18 20.43
N ARG A 22 -13.71 7.75 19.26
CA ARG A 22 -12.69 7.23 18.34
C ARG A 22 -11.21 7.40 18.76
N GLU A 23 -10.89 8.24 19.73
CA GLU A 23 -9.48 8.56 20.04
C GLU A 23 -8.80 7.51 20.94
N GLU A 24 -9.50 6.89 21.89
CA GLU A 24 -8.88 5.89 22.78
C GLU A 24 -8.72 4.51 22.13
N GLU A 25 -9.66 4.09 21.28
CA GLU A 25 -9.69 2.73 20.70
C GLU A 25 -8.59 2.50 19.65
N SER A 26 -8.17 3.55 18.94
CA SER A 26 -7.09 3.47 17.94
C SER A 26 -5.73 3.17 18.58
N SER A 27 -5.45 3.77 19.74
CA SER A 27 -4.20 3.58 20.49
C SER A 27 -4.00 2.13 20.95
N VAL A 28 -5.09 1.49 21.39
CA VAL A 28 -5.10 0.08 21.84
C VAL A 28 -4.74 -0.87 20.69
N GLY A 29 -5.09 -0.51 19.45
CA GLY A 29 -4.72 -1.26 18.24
C GLY A 29 -3.23 -1.20 17.95
N VAL A 30 -2.64 0.01 17.95
CA VAL A 30 -1.22 0.22 17.65
C VAL A 30 -0.33 -0.51 18.66
N ASP A 31 -0.64 -0.43 19.95
CA ASP A 31 0.15 -1.08 21.01
C ASP A 31 0.12 -2.60 20.94
N LYS A 32 -1.03 -3.19 20.56
CA LYS A 32 -1.14 -4.64 20.31
C LYS A 32 -0.27 -5.06 19.12
N ILE A 33 -0.33 -4.32 18.02
CA ILE A 33 0.50 -4.60 16.83
C ILE A 33 1.99 -4.46 17.18
N LYS A 34 2.36 -3.41 17.92
CA LYS A 34 3.73 -3.17 18.37
C LYS A 34 4.24 -4.32 19.23
N SER A 35 3.46 -4.75 20.21
CA SER A 35 3.80 -5.87 21.09
C SER A 35 3.98 -7.17 20.30
N TYR A 36 3.08 -7.44 19.34
CA TYR A 36 3.21 -8.59 18.45
C TYR A 36 4.48 -8.54 17.61
N LEU A 37 4.80 -7.40 16.98
CA LEU A 37 6.01 -7.25 16.18
C LEU A 37 7.29 -7.36 17.01
N GLN A 38 7.28 -6.90 18.26
CA GLN A 38 8.38 -7.11 19.18
C GLN A 38 8.60 -8.59 19.47
N GLN A 39 7.52 -9.37 19.64
CA GLN A 39 7.61 -10.82 19.79
C GLN A 39 8.17 -11.48 18.52
N VAL A 40 7.64 -11.13 17.34
CA VAL A 40 8.13 -11.59 16.01
C VAL A 40 9.63 -11.32 15.86
N HIS A 41 10.09 -10.13 16.27
CA HIS A 41 11.50 -9.79 16.28
C HIS A 41 12.29 -10.62 17.30
N SER A 42 11.80 -10.82 18.53
CA SER A 42 12.48 -11.59 19.57
C SER A 42 12.70 -13.07 19.22
N ILE A 43 11.77 -13.67 18.48
CA ILE A 43 11.89 -15.05 17.99
C ILE A 43 12.71 -15.16 16.68
N GLY A 44 13.24 -14.03 16.19
CA GLY A 44 14.11 -13.98 15.02
C GLY A 44 13.40 -14.16 13.69
N LEU A 45 12.07 -13.96 13.62
CA LEU A 45 11.33 -14.01 12.36
C LEU A 45 11.75 -12.88 11.40
N THR A 46 12.09 -11.72 11.95
CA THR A 46 12.72 -10.61 11.23
C THR A 46 13.96 -10.14 11.97
N ARG A 47 14.96 -9.66 11.21
CA ARG A 47 16.15 -8.95 11.73
C ARG A 47 16.15 -7.48 11.37
N HIS A 48 15.16 -7.06 10.58
CA HIS A 48 15.01 -5.68 10.17
C HIS A 48 14.25 -4.90 11.24
N ARG A 49 14.66 -3.65 11.45
CA ARG A 49 13.86 -2.71 12.24
C ARG A 49 12.56 -2.44 11.50
N LEU A 50 11.46 -2.51 12.22
CA LEU A 50 10.13 -2.24 11.72
C LEU A 50 9.61 -0.94 12.32
N HIS A 51 8.80 -0.23 11.56
CA HIS A 51 8.16 0.99 11.98
C HIS A 51 6.66 0.90 11.75
N LEU A 52 5.87 1.26 12.76
CA LEU A 52 4.43 1.42 12.63
C LEU A 52 4.13 2.89 12.33
N LEU A 53 3.71 3.16 11.11
CA LEU A 53 3.24 4.48 10.71
C LEU A 53 1.72 4.50 10.81
N ASN A 54 1.19 5.33 11.71
CA ASN A 54 -0.24 5.58 11.83
C ASN A 54 -0.63 6.78 10.95
N ILE A 55 -1.62 6.57 10.08
CA ILE A 55 -2.21 7.60 9.22
C ILE A 55 -3.73 7.55 9.38
N ALA A 56 -4.29 8.56 10.04
CA ALA A 56 -5.73 8.66 10.33
C ALA A 56 -6.32 7.38 10.96
N GLY A 57 -5.62 6.76 11.91
CA GLY A 57 -6.07 5.54 12.59
C GLY A 57 -5.80 4.24 11.83
N ASN A 58 -5.18 4.30 10.65
CA ASN A 58 -4.74 3.12 9.91
C ASN A 58 -3.24 2.91 10.12
N VAL A 59 -2.84 1.66 10.32
CA VAL A 59 -1.44 1.33 10.63
C VAL A 59 -0.78 0.63 9.44
N LEU A 60 0.35 1.19 9.00
CA LEU A 60 1.26 0.57 8.04
C LEU A 60 2.52 0.07 8.75
N ILE A 61 2.95 -1.15 8.40
CA ILE A 61 4.21 -1.72 8.85
C ILE A 61 5.28 -1.47 7.78
N LEU A 62 6.29 -0.67 8.12
CA LEU A 62 7.30 -0.17 7.19
C LEU A 62 8.70 -0.61 7.59
N ASN A 63 9.56 -0.74 6.59
CA ASN A 63 11.01 -0.66 6.76
C ASN A 63 11.44 0.74 6.30
N LEU A 64 11.80 1.62 7.26
CA LEU A 64 12.06 3.04 6.97
C LEU A 64 13.08 3.26 5.85
N GLU A 65 14.19 2.50 5.83
CA GLU A 65 15.22 2.63 4.80
C GLU A 65 14.73 2.24 3.40
N LYS A 66 13.93 1.18 3.31
CA LYS A 66 13.35 0.72 2.04
C LYS A 66 12.25 1.66 1.58
N THR A 67 11.39 2.09 2.49
CA THR A 67 10.32 3.05 2.21
C THR A 67 10.89 4.39 1.73
N ALA A 68 11.94 4.91 2.37
CA ALA A 68 12.60 6.14 1.91
C ALA A 68 13.09 6.01 0.46
N ARG A 69 13.85 4.96 0.14
CA ARG A 69 14.35 4.68 -1.21
C ARG A 69 13.23 4.50 -2.24
N TRP A 70 12.15 3.82 -1.85
CA TRP A 70 10.97 3.66 -2.69
C TRP A 70 10.32 5.00 -3.01
N LEU A 71 10.07 5.83 -1.99
CA LEU A 71 9.45 7.14 -2.17
C LEU A 71 10.34 8.10 -2.98
N GLU A 72 11.66 8.07 -2.78
CA GLU A 72 12.63 8.80 -3.61
C GLU A 72 12.54 8.38 -5.07
N THR A 73 12.54 7.06 -5.34
CA THR A 73 12.43 6.53 -6.71
C THR A 73 11.10 6.93 -7.35
N LEU A 74 10.00 6.84 -6.58
CA LEU A 74 8.66 7.22 -7.03
C LEU A 74 8.60 8.69 -7.46
N LEU A 75 9.18 9.58 -6.65
CA LEU A 75 9.29 11.00 -6.97
C LEU A 75 10.20 11.22 -8.19
N LEU A 76 11.32 10.52 -8.34
CA LEU A 76 12.24 10.74 -9.46
C LEU A 76 11.73 10.22 -10.82
N THR A 77 11.08 9.06 -10.82
CA THR A 77 10.85 8.28 -12.07
C THR A 77 9.43 8.37 -12.61
N ASN A 78 8.50 8.97 -11.86
CA ASN A 78 7.08 9.05 -12.21
C ASN A 78 6.46 7.68 -12.59
N GLN A 79 6.90 6.61 -11.91
CA GLN A 79 6.58 5.22 -12.28
C GLN A 79 5.17 4.77 -11.93
N VAL A 80 4.50 5.40 -10.97
CA VAL A 80 3.14 5.00 -10.56
C VAL A 80 2.12 5.93 -11.21
N PRO A 81 1.33 5.45 -12.18
CA PRO A 81 0.21 6.21 -12.68
C PRO A 81 -0.86 6.39 -11.60
N PHE A 82 -1.34 7.62 -11.48
CA PHE A 82 -2.52 7.95 -10.69
C PHE A 82 -3.76 7.92 -11.58
N VAL A 83 -4.77 7.18 -11.14
CA VAL A 83 -6.02 6.97 -11.87
C VAL A 83 -7.13 7.72 -11.16
N ASP A 84 -7.72 8.70 -11.84
CA ASP A 84 -8.88 9.42 -11.35
C ASP A 84 -10.13 8.55 -11.54
N VAL A 85 -10.76 8.24 -10.42
CA VAL A 85 -11.99 7.45 -10.32
C VAL A 85 -13.12 8.25 -9.67
N SER A 86 -13.00 9.57 -9.63
CA SER A 86 -14.01 10.47 -9.05
C SER A 86 -15.40 10.22 -9.65
N ALA A 87 -16.45 10.33 -8.83
CA ALA A 87 -17.84 10.15 -9.27
C ALA A 87 -18.27 11.14 -10.38
N SER A 88 -17.58 12.27 -10.53
CA SER A 88 -17.81 13.22 -11.63
C SER A 88 -17.33 12.73 -13.00
N GLN A 89 -16.48 11.70 -13.03
CA GLN A 89 -15.96 11.11 -14.27
C GLN A 89 -16.99 10.15 -14.89
N THR A 90 -17.08 10.14 -16.21
CA THR A 90 -17.88 9.16 -16.94
C THR A 90 -17.22 7.78 -17.00
N CYS A 91 -15.90 7.74 -16.89
CA CYS A 91 -15.10 6.52 -16.84
C CYS A 91 -13.75 6.80 -16.15
N PRO A 92 -13.06 5.78 -15.63
CA PRO A 92 -11.74 5.97 -15.04
C PRO A 92 -10.73 6.50 -16.05
N GLY A 93 -9.93 7.47 -15.63
CA GLY A 93 -8.96 8.14 -16.48
C GLY A 93 -7.63 8.40 -15.76
N HIS A 94 -6.63 8.86 -16.51
CA HIS A 94 -5.41 9.37 -15.88
C HIS A 94 -5.69 10.70 -15.19
N CYS A 95 -5.03 10.93 -14.05
CA CYS A 95 -5.14 12.20 -13.35
C CYS A 95 -4.57 13.35 -14.18
N ALA A 96 -5.16 14.53 -14.01
CA ALA A 96 -4.61 15.75 -14.58
C ALA A 96 -3.25 16.10 -13.91
N PRO A 97 -2.30 16.70 -14.64
CA PRO A 97 -0.94 16.96 -14.15
C PRO A 97 -0.89 17.72 -12.81
N GLU A 98 -1.77 18.69 -12.62
CA GLU A 98 -1.86 19.51 -11.41
C GLU A 98 -2.23 18.67 -10.17
N TYR A 99 -3.10 17.67 -10.33
CA TYR A 99 -3.44 16.74 -9.25
C TYR A 99 -2.28 15.78 -8.96
N VAL A 100 -1.56 15.36 -10.01
CA VAL A 100 -0.35 14.54 -9.84
C VAL A 100 0.72 15.29 -9.06
N GLU A 101 0.93 16.58 -9.33
CA GLU A 101 1.87 17.41 -8.57
C GLU A 101 1.47 17.55 -7.10
N SER A 102 0.18 17.76 -6.80
CA SER A 102 -0.33 17.79 -5.43
C SER A 102 -0.09 16.46 -4.70
N ILE A 103 -0.43 15.32 -5.32
CA ILE A 103 -0.19 13.99 -4.74
C ILE A 103 1.32 13.78 -4.47
N ARG A 104 2.18 14.25 -5.38
CA ARG A 104 3.63 14.18 -5.20
C ARG A 104 4.13 15.06 -4.06
N GLY A 105 3.50 16.21 -3.83
CA GLY A 105 3.73 17.05 -2.64
C GLY A 105 3.47 16.25 -1.36
N HIS A 106 2.32 15.59 -1.27
CA HIS A 106 1.98 14.75 -0.10
C HIS A 106 2.96 13.57 0.06
N ILE A 107 3.38 12.92 -1.03
CA ILE A 107 4.39 11.86 -0.98
C ILE A 107 5.75 12.40 -0.48
N ALA A 108 6.13 13.61 -0.88
CA ALA A 108 7.36 14.25 -0.43
C ALA A 108 7.32 14.58 1.08
N GLU A 109 6.17 15.02 1.60
CA GLU A 109 5.97 15.22 3.04
C GLU A 109 6.18 13.90 3.82
N ILE A 110 5.61 12.80 3.32
CA ILE A 110 5.79 11.48 3.95
C ILE A 110 7.25 11.03 3.86
N LEU A 111 7.93 11.27 2.74
CA LEU A 111 9.35 10.96 2.60
C LEU A 111 10.20 11.70 3.64
N VAL A 112 9.98 13.01 3.81
CA VAL A 112 10.69 13.80 4.82
C VAL A 112 10.45 13.21 6.21
N HIS A 113 9.20 12.88 6.55
CA HIS A 113 8.86 12.24 7.82
C HIS A 113 9.61 10.92 8.02
N VAL A 114 9.58 10.01 7.03
CA VAL A 114 10.28 8.72 7.08
C VAL A 114 11.79 8.90 7.24
N GLN A 115 12.40 9.86 6.52
CA GLN A 115 13.83 10.13 6.60
C GLN A 115 14.24 10.68 7.97
N THR A 116 13.43 11.55 8.59
CA THR A 116 13.72 12.06 9.94
C THR A 116 13.73 10.94 10.97
N LEU A 117 12.87 9.93 10.81
CA LEU A 117 12.75 8.80 11.74
C LEU A 117 13.86 7.76 11.59
N ALA A 118 14.40 7.59 10.37
CA ALA A 118 15.42 6.58 10.08
C ALA A 118 16.71 6.76 10.93
N GLY A 119 16.98 7.97 11.44
CA GLY A 119 18.16 8.28 12.25
C GLY A 119 17.97 8.23 13.78
N VAL A 120 16.76 8.05 14.30
CA VAL A 120 16.43 8.51 15.66
C VAL A 120 16.38 7.41 16.72
N SER A 121 16.34 6.12 16.35
CA SER A 121 16.15 5.05 17.35
C SER A 121 16.86 3.73 17.04
N SER A 122 17.44 3.13 18.08
CA SER A 122 18.01 1.78 18.07
C SER A 122 16.98 0.68 18.38
N GLN A 123 15.74 1.05 18.69
CA GLN A 123 14.69 0.08 19.01
C GLN A 123 14.33 -0.80 17.80
N PRO A 124 13.97 -2.07 18.02
CA PRO A 124 13.61 -2.99 16.95
C PRO A 124 12.27 -2.64 16.28
N VAL A 125 11.34 -2.05 17.05
CA VAL A 125 10.02 -1.60 16.58
C VAL A 125 9.76 -0.19 17.10
N THR A 126 9.52 0.75 16.19
CA THR A 126 9.18 2.14 16.51
C THR A 126 7.81 2.51 15.98
N THR A 127 7.26 3.62 16.44
CA THR A 127 5.91 4.10 16.08
C THR A 127 5.95 5.60 15.79
N SER A 128 5.18 6.06 14.82
CA SER A 128 4.93 7.50 14.60
C SER A 128 3.58 7.73 13.94
N ASP A 129 3.16 8.98 13.97
CA ASP A 129 1.89 9.44 13.45
C ASP A 129 2.14 10.56 12.43
N ILE A 130 1.44 10.49 11.30
CA ILE A 130 1.39 11.58 10.32
C ILE A 130 0.02 11.56 9.65
N PHE A 131 -0.59 12.73 9.50
CA PHE A 131 -1.85 12.86 8.79
C PHE A 131 -2.06 14.29 8.33
N SER A 132 -2.66 14.45 7.16
CA SER A 132 -3.24 15.71 6.70
C SER A 132 -4.63 15.46 6.11
N ALA A 133 -5.55 16.39 6.38
CA ALA A 133 -6.97 16.24 6.03
C ALA A 133 -7.24 16.32 4.52
N ASP A 134 -6.31 16.87 3.76
CA ASP A 134 -6.33 16.99 2.30
C ASP A 134 -5.83 15.72 1.58
N TRP A 135 -5.33 14.73 2.31
CA TRP A 135 -4.84 13.49 1.72
C TRP A 135 -5.98 12.57 1.29
N ASN A 136 -5.95 12.13 0.03
CA ASN A 136 -6.69 10.94 -0.38
C ASN A 136 -5.96 9.69 0.13
N LEU A 137 -6.47 9.09 1.21
CA LEU A 137 -5.82 7.94 1.86
C LEU A 137 -5.69 6.73 0.93
N CYS A 138 -6.65 6.51 0.02
CA CYS A 138 -6.56 5.43 -0.96
C CYS A 138 -5.35 5.62 -1.88
N THR A 139 -5.12 6.86 -2.34
CA THR A 139 -3.96 7.21 -3.16
C THR A 139 -2.65 7.05 -2.39
N ILE A 140 -2.59 7.58 -1.16
CA ILE A 140 -1.38 7.53 -0.32
C ILE A 140 -1.02 6.09 0.03
N PHE A 141 -1.98 5.27 0.43
CA PHE A 141 -1.74 3.84 0.68
C PHE A 141 -1.35 3.11 -0.60
N GLY A 142 -1.96 3.44 -1.73
CA GLY A 142 -1.59 2.84 -2.99
C GLY A 142 -0.11 3.06 -3.34
N ALA A 143 0.35 4.30 -3.17
CA ALA A 143 1.74 4.68 -3.38
C ALA A 143 2.67 4.01 -2.35
N LEU A 144 2.33 4.02 -1.05
CA LEU A 144 3.17 3.45 0.01
C LEU A 144 3.28 1.92 -0.06
N LEU A 145 2.21 1.23 -0.45
CA LEU A 145 2.19 -0.22 -0.64
C LEU A 145 2.91 -0.67 -1.91
N GLY A 146 3.30 0.27 -2.79
CA GLY A 146 4.00 -0.03 -4.03
C GLY A 146 3.12 -0.70 -5.06
N TYR A 147 1.82 -0.38 -5.09
CA TYR A 147 0.96 -0.82 -6.18
C TYR A 147 1.38 -0.18 -7.51
N PRO A 148 1.23 -0.88 -8.64
CA PRO A 148 1.59 -0.38 -9.96
C PRO A 148 0.63 0.71 -10.47
N ALA A 149 -0.42 1.01 -9.71
CA ALA A 149 -1.42 2.03 -9.97
C ALA A 149 -2.03 2.46 -8.64
N SER A 150 -2.33 3.75 -8.48
CA SER A 150 -3.05 4.24 -7.30
C SER A 150 -4.29 5.01 -7.73
N TYR A 151 -5.43 4.68 -7.14
CA TYR A 151 -6.66 5.40 -7.41
C TYR A 151 -6.69 6.70 -6.61
N THR A 152 -7.27 7.72 -7.20
CA THR A 152 -7.59 8.98 -6.53
C THR A 152 -9.01 9.38 -6.89
N PHE A 153 -9.64 10.11 -5.98
CA PHE A 153 -10.98 10.64 -6.15
C PHE A 153 -11.16 11.90 -5.32
N THR A 154 -12.06 12.75 -5.76
CA THR A 154 -12.50 13.92 -5.00
C THR A 154 -13.44 13.49 -3.87
N THR A 155 -13.14 13.94 -2.64
CA THR A 155 -13.94 13.62 -1.44
C THR A 155 -15.12 14.58 -1.22
N GLU A 156 -15.23 15.63 -2.05
CA GLU A 156 -16.23 16.70 -1.91
C GLU A 156 -17.70 16.23 -2.00
N ARG A 157 -17.95 15.04 -2.57
CA ARG A 157 -19.29 14.47 -2.75
C ARG A 157 -19.49 13.09 -2.10
N GLY A 158 -18.65 12.72 -1.14
CA GLY A 158 -18.71 11.42 -0.46
C GLY A 158 -17.69 10.41 -1.00
N PHE A 159 -17.95 9.12 -0.78
CA PHE A 159 -17.06 8.00 -1.17
C PHE A 159 -17.47 7.34 -2.49
N ASP A 160 -18.38 7.96 -3.23
CA ASP A 160 -18.83 7.46 -4.53
C ASP A 160 -17.70 7.54 -5.57
N ASN A 161 -17.68 6.60 -6.49
CA ASN A 161 -16.68 6.51 -7.56
C ASN A 161 -17.30 6.03 -8.87
N CYS A 162 -16.60 6.26 -9.98
CA CYS A 162 -17.07 5.89 -11.32
C CYS A 162 -16.84 4.40 -11.68
N LEU A 163 -16.47 3.54 -10.72
CA LEU A 163 -16.11 2.15 -10.98
C LEU A 163 -17.31 1.20 -11.05
N SER A 164 -18.52 1.67 -10.69
CA SER A 164 -19.73 0.85 -10.79
C SER A 164 -19.94 0.33 -12.20
N LEU A 165 -20.05 -1.00 -12.33
CA LEU A 165 -20.18 -1.74 -13.58
C LEU A 165 -19.05 -1.51 -14.60
N THR A 166 -17.99 -0.80 -14.21
CA THR A 166 -16.79 -0.64 -15.03
C THR A 166 -16.00 -1.95 -15.00
N PRO A 167 -15.59 -2.51 -16.16
CA PRO A 167 -14.72 -3.68 -16.18
C PRO A 167 -13.36 -3.36 -15.53
N LEU A 168 -13.01 -4.14 -14.52
CA LEU A 168 -11.76 -4.04 -13.78
C LEU A 168 -10.94 -5.31 -13.99
N ARG A 169 -9.67 -5.15 -14.35
CA ARG A 169 -8.70 -6.25 -14.34
C ARG A 169 -8.11 -6.39 -12.95
N VAL A 170 -8.49 -7.46 -12.28
CA VAL A 170 -8.01 -7.80 -10.94
C VAL A 170 -6.76 -8.64 -11.07
N PHE A 171 -5.70 -8.22 -10.38
CA PHE A 171 -4.45 -8.93 -10.23
C PHE A 171 -4.41 -9.56 -8.84
N THR A 172 -4.18 -10.87 -8.81
CA THR A 172 -3.98 -11.61 -7.57
C THR A 172 -2.56 -12.17 -7.56
N VAL A 173 -1.80 -11.81 -6.53
CA VAL A 173 -0.46 -12.34 -6.29
C VAL A 173 -0.47 -13.26 -5.09
N GLN A 174 -0.03 -14.49 -5.28
CA GLN A 174 0.04 -15.50 -4.22
C GLN A 174 1.40 -16.17 -4.19
N ALA A 175 1.83 -16.59 -3.00
CA ALA A 175 3.03 -17.39 -2.81
C ALA A 175 2.84 -18.39 -1.67
N LEU A 176 3.67 -19.44 -1.64
CA LEU A 176 3.74 -20.37 -0.52
C LEU A 176 4.67 -19.80 0.55
N CYS A 177 4.23 -19.73 1.80
CA CYS A 177 5.05 -19.29 2.93
C CYS A 177 5.77 -20.48 3.57
N CYS A 178 6.90 -20.87 3.00
CA CYS A 178 7.67 -22.05 3.40
C CYS A 178 8.16 -22.01 4.85
N ARG A 179 8.28 -20.81 5.43
CA ARG A 179 8.72 -20.62 6.81
C ARG A 179 7.68 -20.99 7.86
N ILE A 180 6.39 -20.90 7.51
CA ILE A 180 5.30 -21.25 8.43
C ILE A 180 4.81 -22.67 8.14
N SER A 181 4.49 -22.97 6.87
CA SER A 181 4.08 -24.30 6.43
C SER A 181 4.30 -24.45 4.93
N LYS A 182 4.70 -25.64 4.49
CA LYS A 182 4.98 -25.93 3.07
C LYS A 182 3.74 -25.77 2.17
N ASP A 183 2.55 -25.91 2.74
CA ASP A 183 1.27 -25.86 2.02
C ASP A 183 0.53 -24.53 2.22
N LEU A 184 1.05 -23.62 3.06
CA LEU A 184 0.39 -22.35 3.33
C LEU A 184 0.53 -21.40 2.15
N ARG A 185 -0.50 -21.31 1.32
CA ARG A 185 -0.62 -20.29 0.27
C ARG A 185 -1.18 -19.00 0.85
N VAL A 186 -0.41 -17.93 0.75
CA VAL A 186 -0.81 -16.58 1.17
C VAL A 186 -0.99 -15.69 -0.06
N ARG A 187 -2.02 -14.84 0.00
CA ARG A 187 -2.20 -13.74 -0.95
C ARG A 187 -1.36 -12.56 -0.49
N ILE A 188 -0.40 -12.16 -1.32
CA ILE A 188 0.55 -11.08 -1.03
C ILE A 188 -0.04 -9.75 -1.52
N TYR A 189 -0.57 -9.73 -2.75
CA TYR A 189 -1.22 -8.56 -3.33
C TYR A 189 -2.57 -8.95 -3.91
N SER A 190 -3.51 -8.01 -3.81
CA SER A 190 -4.78 -7.98 -4.53
C SER A 190 -5.02 -6.54 -4.92
N PHE A 191 -5.12 -6.25 -6.21
CA PHE A 191 -5.44 -4.91 -6.70
C PHE A 191 -6.15 -5.00 -8.05
N SER A 192 -6.75 -3.91 -8.47
CA SER A 192 -7.37 -3.81 -9.78
C SER A 192 -6.83 -2.63 -10.57
N VAL A 193 -6.94 -2.70 -11.90
CA VAL A 193 -6.82 -1.55 -12.79
C VAL A 193 -8.06 -1.49 -13.68
N PRO A 194 -8.54 -0.29 -14.06
CA PRO A 194 -9.61 -0.19 -15.04
C PRO A 194 -9.19 -0.83 -16.37
N GLU A 195 -10.03 -1.69 -16.92
CA GLU A 195 -9.69 -2.46 -18.13
C GLU A 195 -9.45 -1.53 -19.35
N ASN A 196 -10.14 -0.39 -19.40
CA ASN A 196 -9.93 0.62 -20.44
C ASN A 196 -8.52 1.25 -20.40
N LEU A 197 -7.85 1.23 -19.24
CA LEU A 197 -6.48 1.76 -19.07
C LEU A 197 -5.41 0.67 -19.13
N TYR A 198 -5.80 -0.61 -19.15
CA TYR A 198 -4.86 -1.73 -19.04
C TYR A 198 -3.76 -1.69 -20.12
N LEU A 199 -4.12 -1.44 -21.38
CA LEU A 199 -3.13 -1.38 -22.46
C LEU A 199 -2.13 -0.23 -22.28
N ALA A 200 -2.60 0.94 -21.83
CA ALA A 200 -1.73 2.09 -21.55
C ALA A 200 -0.79 1.83 -20.37
N MET A 201 -1.21 1.01 -19.41
CA MET A 201 -0.46 0.71 -18.19
C MET A 201 0.35 -0.59 -18.29
N LYS A 202 0.24 -1.33 -19.41
CA LYS A 202 0.76 -2.68 -19.54
C LYS A 202 2.27 -2.76 -19.29
N GLU A 203 3.03 -1.84 -19.86
CA GLU A 203 4.50 -1.82 -19.69
C GLU A 203 4.89 -1.65 -18.21
N GLY A 204 4.24 -0.71 -17.50
CA GLY A 204 4.46 -0.50 -16.07
C GLY A 204 4.04 -1.71 -15.22
N LEU A 205 2.91 -2.36 -15.57
CA LEU A 205 2.43 -3.58 -14.91
C LEU A 205 3.36 -4.77 -15.13
N ASP A 206 3.90 -4.93 -16.34
CA ASP A 206 4.88 -5.97 -16.68
C ASP A 206 6.20 -5.74 -15.92
N ALA A 207 6.70 -4.50 -15.91
CA ALA A 207 7.90 -4.12 -15.17
C ALA A 207 7.74 -4.34 -13.66
N TRP A 208 6.61 -3.92 -13.09
CA TRP A 208 6.27 -4.19 -11.69
C TRP A 208 6.23 -5.69 -11.39
N SER A 209 5.60 -6.48 -12.27
CA SER A 209 5.52 -7.94 -12.13
C SER A 209 6.90 -8.61 -12.22
N GLY A 210 7.78 -8.11 -13.08
CA GLY A 210 9.18 -8.53 -13.21
C GLY A 210 9.95 -8.26 -11.92
N ASN A 211 9.93 -7.01 -11.45
CA ASN A 211 10.58 -6.60 -10.21
C ASN A 211 10.09 -7.40 -9.00
N LEU A 212 8.80 -7.73 -8.97
CA LEU A 212 8.21 -8.56 -7.91
C LEU A 212 8.74 -10.00 -7.96
N LYS A 213 8.83 -10.61 -9.15
CA LYS A 213 9.42 -11.94 -9.33
C LYS A 213 10.89 -11.98 -8.92
N ASP A 214 11.65 -10.95 -9.27
CA ASP A 214 13.07 -10.83 -8.90
C ASP A 214 13.22 -10.70 -7.39
N ALA A 215 12.42 -9.85 -6.74
CA ALA A 215 12.40 -9.68 -5.30
C ALA A 215 12.04 -10.99 -4.56
N PHE A 216 11.06 -11.75 -5.08
CA PHE A 216 10.70 -13.06 -4.52
C PHE A 216 11.78 -14.12 -4.79
N SER A 217 12.54 -14.02 -5.88
CA SER A 217 13.64 -14.95 -6.17
C SER A 217 14.89 -14.68 -5.30
N ALA A 218 15.03 -13.46 -4.78
CA ALA A 218 16.15 -13.05 -3.93
C ALA A 218 15.98 -13.41 -2.42
N GLN A 219 14.90 -14.09 -2.05
CA GLN A 219 14.53 -14.44 -0.67
C GLN A 219 14.09 -15.92 -0.57
N ASN A 220 14.08 -16.48 0.65
CA ASN A 220 13.79 -17.91 0.89
C ASN A 220 12.54 -18.16 1.77
N ASP A 221 11.86 -17.11 2.21
CA ASP A 221 10.66 -17.18 3.05
C ASP A 221 9.40 -17.57 2.23
N PHE A 222 9.33 -17.14 0.97
CA PHE A 222 8.24 -17.41 0.05
C PHE A 222 8.71 -18.13 -1.22
N ALA A 223 7.92 -19.09 -1.70
CA ALA A 223 8.19 -19.83 -2.93
C ALA A 223 6.96 -19.90 -3.85
N ASN A 224 7.16 -20.34 -5.09
CA ASN A 224 6.08 -20.57 -6.07
C ASN A 224 5.15 -19.35 -6.25
N LEU A 225 5.77 -18.18 -6.47
CA LEU A 225 5.04 -16.95 -6.76
C LEU A 225 4.15 -17.16 -8.00
N CYS A 226 2.87 -16.88 -7.84
CA CYS A 226 1.86 -16.95 -8.88
C CYS A 226 1.17 -15.59 -8.98
N ILE A 227 1.15 -15.04 -10.20
CA ILE A 227 0.41 -13.83 -10.54
C ILE A 227 -0.68 -14.26 -11.51
N SER A 228 -1.93 -14.11 -11.11
CA SER A 228 -3.10 -14.37 -11.96
C SER A 228 -3.90 -13.09 -12.18
N THR A 229 -4.63 -13.05 -13.30
CA THR A 229 -5.50 -11.93 -13.63
C THR A 229 -6.86 -12.39 -14.10
N GLU A 230 -7.90 -11.66 -13.73
CA GLU A 230 -9.26 -11.83 -14.23
C GLU A 230 -9.92 -10.48 -14.48
N VAL A 231 -10.94 -10.43 -15.34
CA VAL A 231 -11.71 -9.21 -15.59
C VAL A 231 -13.09 -9.39 -14.97
N VAL A 232 -13.48 -8.45 -14.11
CA VAL A 232 -14.75 -8.46 -13.38
C VAL A 232 -15.48 -7.13 -13.54
N SER A 233 -16.80 -7.16 -13.49
CA SER A 233 -17.64 -5.97 -13.39
C SER A 233 -18.51 -6.11 -12.15
N LEU A 234 -18.37 -5.18 -11.21
CA LEU A 234 -19.08 -5.22 -9.93
C LEU A 234 -20.06 -4.05 -9.84
N PRO A 235 -21.24 -4.24 -9.22
CA PRO A 235 -22.23 -3.17 -9.07
C PRO A 235 -21.73 -2.04 -8.15
N ALA A 236 -20.83 -2.35 -7.22
CA ALA A 236 -20.20 -1.39 -6.33
C ALA A 236 -18.76 -1.83 -6.05
N VAL A 237 -17.87 -0.84 -5.92
CA VAL A 237 -16.45 -1.03 -5.59
C VAL A 237 -16.12 -0.11 -4.42
N ALA A 238 -15.68 -0.70 -3.31
CA ALA A 238 -15.22 0.05 -2.14
C ALA A 238 -13.72 0.33 -2.26
N LEU A 239 -13.31 1.54 -1.88
CA LEU A 239 -11.93 2.05 -1.96
C LEU A 239 -11.41 2.47 -0.58
#